data_AF-H6LJP6-F1
#
_entry.id   AF-H6LJP6-F1
#
_cell.length_a   1.000
_cell.length_b   1.000
_cell.length_c   1.000
_cell.angle_alpha   90.00
_cell.angle_beta   90.00
_cell.angle_gamma   90.00
#
_symmetry.space_group_name_H-M   'P 1'
#
loop_
_entity.id
_entity.type
_entity.pdbx_description
1 polymer ?
#
loop_
_entity_poly.entity_id
_entity_poly.type
_entity_poly.pdbx_seq_one_letter_code
_entity_poly.pdbx_strand_id
1 'polypeptide(L)'
;MTEIKLFSVQNGVSELPCIEKANEIDWSIPCVICISSDFTNFDEHAVNQRQRNIKLVRYKKFGNDLILFEHLNAPIVKPIVENLGITLPKKSGTDKTFLQQYEGAPQKLQDIYGTIKDYILSLGDDITENQLKLYVAFKKVKNFICAEIYQSRSCCI
;
A
#
# COMPACT_ATOMS: atom_id res chain seq x y z
N MET A 1 -5.51 -4.82 -32.45
CA MET A 1 -4.18 -4.16 -32.42
C MET A 1 -4.26 -3.15 -31.27
N THR A 2 -3.83 -3.54 -30.08
CA THR A 2 -4.02 -2.75 -28.86
C THR A 2 -2.85 -1.77 -28.76
N GLU A 3 -3.09 -0.49 -29.06
CA GLU A 3 -2.10 0.57 -28.82
C GLU A 3 -1.94 0.77 -27.31
N ILE A 4 -0.81 0.33 -26.77
CA ILE A 4 -0.36 0.73 -25.43
C ILE A 4 0.17 2.17 -25.56
N LYS A 5 -0.70 3.16 -25.33
CA LYS A 5 -0.22 4.54 -25.13
C LYS A 5 0.20 4.69 -23.67
N LEU A 6 1.51 4.76 -23.48
CA LEU A 6 2.13 5.19 -22.22
C LEU A 6 1.78 6.67 -22.02
N PHE A 7 0.71 6.96 -21.30
CA PHE A 7 0.43 8.32 -20.85
C PHE A 7 1.16 8.55 -19.53
N SER A 8 2.21 9.36 -19.57
CA SER A 8 2.68 10.07 -18.39
C SER A 8 1.61 11.11 -18.05
N VAL A 9 0.97 10.98 -16.88
CA VAL A 9 0.04 12.00 -16.38
C VAL A 9 0.87 13.23 -16.03
N GLN A 10 1.06 14.10 -17.00
CA GLN A 10 1.49 15.47 -16.74
C GLN A 10 0.26 16.20 -16.22
N ASN A 11 0.18 16.33 -14.89
CA ASN A 11 -0.75 17.27 -14.27
C ASN A 11 -0.58 18.62 -14.96
N GLY A 12 -1.66 19.14 -15.53
CA GLY A 12 -1.67 20.38 -16.28
C GLY A 12 -1.10 21.52 -15.44
N VAL A 13 0.08 21.98 -15.83
CA VAL A 13 0.62 23.27 -15.43
C VAL A 13 1.13 23.91 -16.71
N SER A 14 0.48 25.02 -17.05
CA SER A 14 0.87 26.01 -18.04
C SER A 14 2.39 26.23 -18.09
N GLU A 15 2.94 26.12 -19.30
CA GLU A 15 4.21 26.64 -19.83
C GLU A 15 5.37 27.01 -18.84
N LEU A 16 6.50 26.26 -18.98
CA LEU A 16 7.89 26.46 -18.46
C LEU A 16 8.28 25.84 -17.09
N PRO A 17 9.55 25.39 -16.89
CA PRO A 17 10.35 24.44 -17.64
C PRO A 17 10.32 23.07 -16.91
N CYS A 18 9.90 22.02 -17.60
CA CYS A 18 9.66 20.69 -17.01
C CYS A 18 10.89 20.07 -16.31
N ILE A 19 12.08 20.61 -16.56
CA ILE A 19 13.38 20.13 -16.08
C ILE A 19 13.63 20.50 -14.61
N GLU A 20 13.31 21.73 -14.19
CA GLU A 20 13.57 22.16 -12.80
C GLU A 20 12.68 21.40 -11.81
N LYS A 21 11.40 21.25 -12.17
CA LYS A 21 10.43 20.44 -11.42
C LYS A 21 10.75 18.94 -11.47
N ALA A 22 11.37 18.44 -12.55
CA ALA A 22 11.73 17.02 -12.64
C ALA A 22 12.81 16.60 -11.64
N ASN A 23 13.67 17.53 -11.22
CA ASN A 23 14.68 17.29 -10.19
C ASN A 23 14.08 17.20 -8.77
N GLU A 24 12.89 17.77 -8.55
CA GLU A 24 12.13 17.67 -7.29
C GLU A 24 11.33 16.35 -7.19
N ILE A 25 11.19 15.61 -8.29
CA ILE A 25 10.45 14.34 -8.31
C ILE A 25 11.35 13.23 -7.76
N ASP A 26 10.87 12.52 -6.75
CA ASP A 26 11.52 11.32 -6.24
C ASP A 26 11.34 10.15 -7.23
N TRP A 27 12.39 9.88 -7.99
CA TRP A 27 12.45 8.79 -8.96
C TRP A 27 12.81 7.44 -8.34
N SER A 28 12.96 7.35 -7.01
CA SER A 28 13.40 6.12 -6.32
C SER A 28 12.38 4.99 -6.42
N ILE A 29 11.09 5.31 -6.62
CA ILE A 29 9.99 4.33 -6.70
C ILE A 29 9.13 4.59 -7.95
N PRO A 30 9.65 4.36 -9.17
CA PRO A 30 8.90 4.59 -10.39
C PRO A 30 7.71 3.61 -10.48
N CYS A 31 6.56 4.11 -10.94
CA CYS A 31 5.34 3.33 -11.13
C CYS A 31 4.87 3.46 -12.58
N VAL A 32 4.53 2.35 -13.21
CA VAL A 32 3.88 2.34 -14.55
C VAL A 32 2.38 2.21 -14.35
N ILE A 33 1.58 3.01 -15.05
CA ILE A 33 0.13 2.93 -15.04
C ILE A 33 -0.36 2.58 -16.44
N CYS A 34 -1.01 1.43 -16.59
CA CYS A 34 -1.62 0.99 -17.84
C CYS A 34 -3.12 1.29 -17.79
N ILE A 35 -3.63 2.05 -18.76
CA ILE A 35 -5.04 2.45 -18.84
C ILE A 35 -5.69 1.80 -20.06
N SER A 36 -6.78 1.06 -19.85
CA SER A 36 -7.52 0.37 -20.92
C SER A 36 -9.01 0.32 -20.61
N SER A 37 -9.85 0.10 -21.62
CA SER A 37 -11.29 -0.11 -21.41
C SER A 37 -11.58 -1.45 -20.73
N ASP A 38 -10.69 -2.43 -20.95
CA ASP A 38 -10.74 -3.72 -20.27
C ASP A 38 -9.37 -4.40 -20.23
N PHE A 39 -9.23 -5.40 -19.35
CA PHE A 39 -8.06 -6.26 -19.19
C PHE A 39 -8.48 -7.71 -19.07
N THR A 40 -7.71 -8.61 -19.67
CA THR A 40 -7.90 -10.04 -19.53
C THR A 40 -7.15 -10.59 -18.31
N ASN A 41 -7.54 -11.77 -17.83
CA ASN A 41 -6.79 -12.46 -16.76
C ASN A 41 -5.31 -12.64 -17.13
N PHE A 42 -4.99 -12.82 -18.42
CA PHE A 42 -3.61 -12.92 -18.89
C PHE A 42 -2.81 -11.63 -18.66
N ASP A 43 -3.43 -10.46 -18.84
CA ASP A 43 -2.78 -9.17 -18.61
C ASP A 43 -2.47 -8.97 -17.11
N GLU A 44 -3.40 -9.35 -16.24
CA GLU A 44 -3.21 -9.30 -14.80
C GLU A 44 -2.09 -10.27 -14.34
N HIS A 45 -2.12 -11.51 -14.83
CA HIS A 45 -1.08 -12.50 -14.55
C HIS A 45 0.30 -12.05 -15.05
N ALA A 46 0.38 -11.44 -16.24
CA ALA A 46 1.62 -10.94 -16.81
C ALA A 46 2.24 -9.83 -15.96
N VAL A 47 1.41 -8.93 -15.43
CA VAL A 47 1.86 -7.87 -14.52
C VAL A 47 2.37 -8.44 -13.19
N ASN A 48 1.65 -9.42 -12.62
CA ASN A 48 2.01 -10.03 -11.34
C ASN A 48 3.32 -10.85 -11.40
N GLN A 49 3.64 -11.47 -12.54
CA GLN A 49 4.88 -12.25 -12.70
C GLN A 49 6.14 -11.40 -12.85
N ARG A 50 6.01 -10.16 -13.33
CA ARG A 50 7.16 -9.30 -13.68
C ARG A 50 7.79 -8.58 -12.46
N GLN A 51 7.23 -8.69 -11.25
CA GLN A 51 7.71 -8.04 -10.00
C GLN A 51 8.04 -6.53 -10.17
N ARG A 52 7.27 -5.81 -10.99
CA ARG A 52 7.40 -4.36 -11.16
C ARG A 52 6.18 -3.66 -10.57
N ASN A 53 6.36 -2.43 -10.13
CA ASN A 53 5.29 -1.55 -9.67
C ASN A 53 4.44 -1.08 -10.86
N ILE A 54 3.57 -1.96 -11.38
CA ILE A 54 2.68 -1.68 -12.50
C ILE A 54 1.23 -1.71 -12.00
N LYS A 55 0.48 -0.64 -12.26
CA LYS A 55 -0.93 -0.50 -11.92
C LYS A 55 -1.79 -0.65 -13.16
N LEU A 56 -2.80 -1.52 -13.10
CA LEU A 56 -3.80 -1.66 -14.15
C LEU A 56 -5.04 -0.85 -13.81
N VAL A 57 -5.41 0.11 -14.65
CA VAL A 57 -6.56 0.98 -14.43
C VAL A 57 -7.54 0.83 -15.59
N ARG A 58 -8.73 0.31 -15.30
CA ARG A 58 -9.83 0.23 -16.25
C ARG A 58 -10.56 1.55 -16.30
N TYR A 59 -10.83 2.08 -17.49
CA TYR A 59 -11.73 3.23 -17.63
C TYR A 59 -13.10 2.79 -18.13
N LYS A 60 -14.17 3.40 -17.59
CA LYS A 60 -15.55 3.25 -18.06
C LYS A 60 -16.14 4.63 -18.32
N LYS A 61 -16.61 4.88 -19.55
CA LYS A 61 -17.23 6.14 -19.92
C LYS A 61 -18.75 6.07 -19.68
N PHE A 62 -19.29 7.07 -18.98
CA PHE A 62 -20.72 7.22 -18.73
C PHE A 62 -21.22 8.51 -19.39
N GLY A 63 -22.09 8.36 -20.39
CA GLY A 63 -22.54 9.51 -21.18
C GLY A 63 -21.38 10.24 -21.85
N ASN A 64 -21.45 11.56 -21.91
CA ASN A 64 -20.43 12.39 -22.57
C ASN A 64 -19.39 12.97 -21.59
N ASP A 65 -19.75 13.12 -20.32
CA ASP A 65 -18.99 13.98 -19.39
C ASP A 65 -18.33 13.21 -18.24
N LEU A 66 -18.66 11.93 -18.06
CA LEU A 66 -18.17 11.15 -16.93
C LEU A 66 -17.28 10.00 -17.40
N ILE A 67 -16.12 9.85 -16.74
CA ILE A 67 -15.22 8.72 -16.90
C ILE A 67 -14.90 8.21 -15.49
N LEU A 68 -15.20 6.93 -15.24
CA LEU A 68 -14.79 6.22 -14.04
C LEU A 68 -13.45 5.54 -14.30
N PHE A 69 -12.54 5.64 -13.33
CA PHE A 69 -11.30 4.87 -13.29
C PHE A 69 -11.38 3.83 -12.16
N GLU A 70 -11.19 2.56 -12.52
CA GLU A 70 -11.25 1.41 -11.63
C GLU A 70 -9.85 0.78 -11.58
N HIS A 71 -9.24 0.73 -10.39
CA HIS A 71 -7.93 0.10 -10.20
C HIS A 71 -8.11 -1.41 -10.00
N LEU A 72 -7.52 -2.21 -10.88
CA LEU A 72 -7.78 -3.66 -10.95
C LEU A 72 -6.77 -4.55 -10.21
N ASN A 73 -5.60 -4.03 -9.84
CA ASN A 73 -4.56 -4.86 -9.21
C ASN A 73 -4.07 -4.27 -7.88
N ALA A 74 -3.69 -5.11 -6.92
CA ALA A 74 -2.94 -4.67 -5.74
C ALA A 74 -1.51 -5.24 -5.85
N PRO A 75 -0.60 -4.59 -6.60
CA PRO A 75 0.72 -5.14 -6.83
C PRO A 75 1.45 -5.23 -5.48
N ILE A 76 1.78 -6.44 -5.06
CA ILE A 76 2.60 -6.69 -3.87
C ILE A 76 4.04 -6.42 -4.28
N VAL A 77 4.43 -5.14 -4.32
CA VAL A 77 5.81 -4.74 -4.60
C VAL A 77 6.62 -4.94 -3.32
N LYS A 78 7.55 -5.91 -3.34
CA LYS A 78 8.64 -5.91 -2.37
C LYS A 78 9.56 -4.73 -2.72
N PRO A 79 9.91 -3.86 -1.77
CA PRO A 79 10.83 -2.77 -2.05
C PRO A 79 12.11 -3.34 -2.66
N ILE A 80 12.61 -2.69 -3.71
CA ILE A 80 13.88 -3.02 -4.31
C ILE A 80 14.93 -2.61 -3.28
N VAL A 81 15.30 -3.54 -2.40
CA VAL A 81 16.48 -3.35 -1.56
C VAL A 81 17.65 -3.61 -2.50
N GLU A 82 18.19 -2.54 -3.07
CA GLU A 82 19.55 -2.62 -3.62
C GLU A 82 20.42 -3.23 -2.53
N ASN A 83 21.07 -4.33 -2.88
CA ASN A 83 21.98 -5.06 -2.01
C ASN A 83 23.25 -4.22 -1.82
N LEU A 84 23.13 -3.06 -1.18
CA LEU A 84 24.26 -2.43 -0.53
C LEU A 84 24.52 -3.27 0.72
N GLY A 85 25.51 -4.16 0.59
CA GLY A 85 26.02 -5.01 1.66
C GLY A 85 26.53 -4.20 2.84
N ILE A 86 25.61 -3.66 3.62
CA ILE A 86 25.88 -3.03 4.89
C ILE A 86 25.46 -4.06 5.94
N THR A 87 26.47 -4.76 6.45
CA THR A 87 26.38 -5.63 7.62
C THR A 87 25.89 -4.80 8.80
N LEU A 88 24.58 -4.74 9.00
CA LEU A 88 23.99 -4.13 10.18
C LEU A 88 24.18 -5.08 11.38
N PRO A 89 24.66 -4.57 12.54
CA PRO A 89 24.96 -5.41 13.69
C PRO A 89 23.67 -6.04 14.21
N LYS A 90 23.67 -7.37 14.37
CA LYS A 90 22.65 -8.11 15.12
C LYS A 90 22.57 -7.53 16.54
N LYS A 91 21.60 -6.65 16.80
CA LYS A 91 21.11 -6.43 18.16
C LYS A 91 20.12 -7.54 18.47
N SER A 92 20.57 -8.43 19.35
CA SER A 92 19.77 -9.44 20.03
C SER A 92 18.73 -8.76 20.93
N GLY A 93 17.52 -8.61 20.42
CA GLY A 93 16.32 -8.34 21.20
C GLY A 93 15.19 -9.09 20.53
N THR A 94 14.69 -10.16 21.15
CA THR A 94 13.59 -10.97 20.64
C THR A 94 12.28 -10.21 20.86
N ASP A 95 12.06 -9.15 20.08
CA ASP A 95 10.79 -8.43 20.10
C ASP A 95 9.70 -9.38 19.58
N LYS A 96 8.73 -9.68 20.46
CA LYS A 96 7.56 -10.50 20.10
C LYS A 96 6.80 -9.82 18.97
N THR A 97 6.40 -10.59 17.96
CA THR A 97 5.63 -10.05 16.84
C THR A 97 4.23 -9.62 17.29
N PHE A 98 3.57 -8.74 16.53
CA PHE A 98 2.19 -8.33 16.81
C PHE A 98 1.26 -9.53 17.01
N LEU A 99 1.35 -10.56 16.17
CA LEU A 99 0.58 -11.81 16.31
C LEU A 99 0.84 -12.50 17.64
N GLN A 100 2.10 -12.64 18.03
CA GLN A 100 2.47 -13.26 19.30
C GLN A 100 1.97 -12.44 20.51
N GLN A 101 1.89 -11.12 20.38
CA GLN A 101 1.35 -10.23 21.41
C GLN A 101 -0.18 -10.33 21.48
N TYR A 102 -0.85 -10.38 20.33
CA TYR A 102 -2.29 -10.53 20.21
C TYR A 102 -2.77 -11.89 20.77
N GLU A 103 -2.16 -12.99 20.32
CA GLU A 103 -2.48 -14.35 20.79
C GLU A 103 -2.20 -14.52 22.29
N GLY A 104 -1.13 -13.89 22.79
CA GLY A 104 -0.80 -13.93 24.21
C GLY A 104 -1.66 -13.01 25.08
N ALA A 105 -2.45 -12.10 24.49
CA ALA A 105 -3.19 -11.09 25.24
C ALA A 105 -4.43 -11.70 25.92
N PRO A 106 -4.83 -11.18 27.11
CA PRO A 106 -6.09 -11.53 27.73
C PRO A 106 -7.28 -11.31 26.78
N GLN A 107 -8.30 -12.16 26.86
CA GLN A 107 -9.50 -12.10 26.00
C GLN A 107 -10.09 -10.70 25.92
N LYS A 108 -10.16 -9.99 27.06
CA LYS A 108 -10.64 -8.61 27.13
C LYS A 108 -9.89 -7.65 26.19
N LEU A 109 -8.57 -7.78 26.04
CA LEU A 109 -7.80 -6.95 25.12
C LEU A 109 -8.04 -7.33 23.66
N GLN A 110 -8.22 -8.62 23.38
CA GLN A 110 -8.58 -9.10 22.04
C GLN A 110 -9.96 -8.57 21.62
N ASP A 111 -10.94 -8.59 22.53
CA ASP A 111 -12.30 -8.09 22.29
C ASP A 111 -12.31 -6.57 22.04
N ILE A 112 -11.52 -5.82 22.82
CA ILE A 112 -11.35 -4.36 22.61
C ILE A 112 -10.70 -4.09 21.25
N TYR A 113 -9.63 -4.82 20.91
CA TYR A 113 -8.99 -4.69 19.60
C TYR A 113 -9.97 -5.00 18.47
N GLY A 114 -10.74 -6.09 18.58
CA GLY A 114 -11.76 -6.46 17.60
C GLY A 114 -12.80 -5.37 17.42
N THR A 115 -13.34 -4.81 18.51
CA THR A 115 -14.32 -3.72 18.47
C THR A 115 -13.76 -2.48 17.77
N ILE A 116 -12.52 -2.10 18.09
CA ILE A 116 -11.85 -0.94 17.47
C ILE A 116 -11.61 -1.19 15.99
N LYS A 117 -11.14 -2.40 15.63
CA LYS A 117 -10.90 -2.81 14.25
C LYS A 117 -12.19 -2.75 13.43
N ASP A 118 -13.28 -3.34 13.92
CA ASP A 118 -14.57 -3.34 13.23
C ASP A 118 -15.11 -1.92 13.04
N TYR A 119 -14.97 -1.07 14.06
CA TYR A 119 -15.31 0.34 13.95
C TYR A 119 -14.49 1.04 12.87
N ILE A 120 -13.17 0.87 12.86
CA ILE A 120 -12.29 1.48 11.85
C ILE A 120 -12.67 1.03 10.44
N LEU A 121 -12.94 -0.27 10.24
CA LEU A 121 -13.35 -0.81 8.94
C LEU A 121 -14.74 -0.30 8.51
N SER A 122 -15.63 0.00 9.46
CA SER A 122 -16.95 0.57 9.16
C SER A 122 -16.92 2.03 8.69
N LEU A 123 -15.80 2.76 8.89
CA LEU A 123 -15.67 4.16 8.47
C LEU A 123 -15.56 4.32 6.95
N GLY A 124 -15.28 3.26 6.21
CA GLY A 124 -15.28 3.27 4.74
C GLY A 124 -14.64 2.04 4.12
N ASP A 125 -15.17 1.64 2.95
CA ASP A 125 -14.75 0.45 2.20
C ASP A 125 -13.31 0.53 1.66
N ASP A 126 -12.71 1.72 1.63
CA ASP A 126 -11.35 1.96 1.13
C ASP A 126 -10.28 1.92 2.22
N ILE A 127 -10.65 1.48 3.43
CA ILE A 127 -9.73 1.27 4.54
C ILE A 127 -9.20 -0.17 4.52
N THR A 128 -7.87 -0.30 4.58
CA THR A 128 -7.20 -1.60 4.60
C THR A 128 -6.34 -1.75 5.86
N GLU A 129 -6.36 -2.96 6.42
CA GLU A 129 -5.49 -3.37 7.53
C GLU A 129 -4.18 -3.94 6.97
N ASN A 130 -3.05 -3.46 7.46
CA ASN A 130 -1.73 -3.94 7.08
C ASN A 130 -0.97 -4.40 8.32
N GLN A 131 -0.85 -5.71 8.46
CA GLN A 131 -0.16 -6.32 9.58
C GLN A 131 1.36 -6.31 9.35
N LEU A 132 2.08 -5.59 10.21
CA LEU A 132 3.53 -5.50 10.21
C LEU A 132 4.13 -6.37 11.32
N LYS A 133 5.47 -6.36 11.42
CA LYS A 133 6.18 -7.20 12.38
C LYS A 133 5.79 -6.91 13.83
N LEU A 134 5.66 -5.63 14.20
CA LEU A 134 5.46 -5.18 15.58
C LEU A 134 4.10 -4.54 15.84
N TYR A 135 3.40 -4.10 14.79
CA TYR A 135 2.14 -3.36 14.89
C TYR A 135 1.23 -3.63 13.70
N VAL A 136 -0.02 -3.17 13.78
CA VAL A 136 -0.96 -3.13 12.67
C VAL A 136 -1.18 -1.68 12.24
N ALA A 137 -1.15 -1.41 10.94
CA ALA A 137 -1.45 -0.10 10.38
C ALA A 137 -2.77 -0.15 9.61
N PHE A 138 -3.65 0.83 9.83
CA PHE A 138 -4.81 1.08 8.99
C PHE A 138 -4.50 2.21 8.02
N LYS A 139 -4.79 1.98 6.73
CA LYS A 139 -4.49 2.92 5.66
C LYS A 139 -5.67 3.05 4.70
N LYS A 140 -5.86 4.26 4.20
CA LYS A 140 -6.78 4.59 3.10
C LYS A 140 -5.92 4.93 1.87
N VAL A 141 -5.51 6.19 1.76
CA VAL A 141 -4.41 6.61 0.84
C VAL A 141 -3.04 6.53 1.53
N LYS A 142 -3.00 6.86 2.82
CA LYS A 142 -1.81 6.80 3.68
C LYS A 142 -2.19 6.19 5.02
N ASN A 143 -1.18 5.76 5.80
CA ASN A 143 -1.39 5.27 7.15
C ASN A 143 -2.01 6.38 8.01
N PHE A 144 -3.08 6.06 8.73
CA PHE A 144 -3.77 7.02 9.58
C PHE A 144 -4.01 6.51 11.01
N ILE A 145 -3.97 5.19 11.24
CA ILE A 145 -3.97 4.59 12.58
C ILE A 145 -2.90 3.51 12.65
N CYS A 146 -2.21 3.43 13.79
CA CYS A 146 -1.35 2.31 14.15
C CYS A 146 -1.86 1.72 15.47
N ALA A 147 -1.95 0.39 15.55
CA ALA A 147 -2.37 -0.35 16.72
C ALA A 147 -1.26 -1.29 17.18
N GLU A 148 -0.95 -1.23 18.47
CA GLU A 148 0.03 -2.06 19.16
C GLU A 148 -0.60 -2.61 20.44
N ILE A 149 -0.23 -3.83 20.81
CA ILE A 149 -0.79 -4.51 21.97
C ILE A 149 0.30 -4.72 23.01
N TYR A 150 0.25 -3.90 24.05
CA TYR A 150 1.13 -4.04 25.19
C TYR A 150 0.44 -4.77 26.32
N GLN A 151 1.08 -5.84 26.78
CA GLN A 151 0.77 -6.41 28.08
C GLN A 151 1.54 -5.60 29.12
N SER A 152 0.84 -5.00 30.07
CA SER A 152 1.51 -4.39 31.21
C SER A 152 2.38 -5.46 31.86
N ARG A 153 3.70 -5.24 31.91
CA ARG A 153 4.52 -5.93 32.91
C ARG A 153 3.93 -5.52 34.25
N SER A 154 3.51 -6.52 35.01
CA SER A 154 2.99 -6.38 36.36
C SER A 154 3.70 -5.24 37.09
N CYS A 155 2.93 -4.22 37.44
CA CYS A 155 3.36 -3.18 38.36
C CYS A 155 3.73 -3.89 39.66
N CYS A 156 5.03 -4.04 39.92
CA CYS A 156 5.51 -4.37 41.24
C CYS A 156 5.23 -3.13 42.11
N ILE A 157 4.30 -3.28 43.05
CA ILE A 157 4.16 -2.40 44.22
C ILE A 157 5.00 -3.04 45.33
#